data_AF-A0A9P6CGA5-F1
#
_entry.id   AF-A0A9P6CGA5-F1
#
_cell.length_a   1.000
_cell.length_b   1.000
_cell.length_c   1.000
_cell.angle_alpha   90.00
_cell.angle_beta   90.00
_cell.angle_gamma   90.00
#
_symmetry.space_group_name_H-M   'P 1'
#
loop_
_entity.id
_entity.type
_entity.pdbx_description
1 polymer ?
#
loop_
_entity_poly.entity_id
_entity_poly.type
_entity_poly.pdbx_seq_one_letter_code
_entity_poly.pdbx_strand_id
1 'polypeptide(L)'
;MGNLVWHEYARLVAVAANVYAVWASFFGLFYRKFFWDFVGGTVRDPGGIQPSPNAAVFITIIVKAPIVQILALILGLFIIALEFPLPQLRKFAIHRSIILRIVLLLFQTFLTILFYQFDNAIKTGDVFFFPSVITKQEESNVEFEIRLCPALQKKTDSPPNGPNTGNVANSNDADQDHKAKRSKDPFAQPYIPNLHVGDLIHKSGEEYVVLLNKYAVIPQHFLLITKEFQSQSSPLMPPDLVQIYSLLIAAKGTAQNLFAFYNCGNYSGASQPHKHIQFIPVEDDGPPIERLAKNMNLETPDKPFSITDLPYVNYVFRFPTQLKSSTPEKMEEILSKIYLLLLDLCISTIRHDPTYPTGKPSYNVLISSEHIHLIPRRKDTHTLRETGELLSINALGYAGMLLVRSDTELEAVKAEGVRKVLQSVSLSVHDLHIVGTSGEGE
;
A
#
# COMPACT_ATOMS: atom_id res chain seq x y z
N MET A 1 -19.66 49.07 5.52
CA MET A 1 -19.14 48.19 4.45
C MET A 1 -18.96 46.73 4.89
N GLY A 2 -18.44 46.44 6.10
CA GLY A 2 -18.18 45.05 6.54
C GLY A 2 -19.37 44.08 6.46
N ASN A 3 -20.57 44.48 6.91
CA ASN A 3 -21.74 43.57 6.90
C ASN A 3 -22.17 43.14 5.49
N LEU A 4 -22.03 44.00 4.48
CA LEU A 4 -22.38 43.67 3.09
C LEU A 4 -21.42 42.60 2.53
N VAL A 5 -20.13 42.73 2.85
CA VAL A 5 -19.07 41.79 2.44
C VAL A 5 -19.29 40.42 3.07
N TRP A 6 -19.66 40.35 4.35
CA TRP A 6 -19.97 39.09 5.02
C TRP A 6 -21.20 38.38 4.45
N HIS A 7 -22.23 39.13 4.05
CA HIS A 7 -23.42 38.56 3.42
C HIS A 7 -23.12 37.99 2.02
N GLU A 8 -22.32 38.70 1.22
CA GLU A 8 -21.91 38.22 -0.10
C GLU A 8 -20.97 37.02 0.01
N TYR A 9 -20.04 37.05 0.96
CA TYR A 9 -19.13 35.93 1.23
C TYR A 9 -19.91 34.69 1.70
N ALA A 10 -20.82 34.83 2.66
CA ALA A 10 -21.65 33.72 3.14
C ALA A 10 -22.49 33.11 2.01
N ARG A 11 -23.02 33.94 1.10
CA ARG A 11 -23.71 33.48 -0.10
C ARG A 11 -22.79 32.68 -1.02
N LEU A 12 -21.59 33.16 -1.31
CA LEU A 12 -20.63 32.45 -2.17
C LEU A 12 -20.22 31.10 -1.57
N VAL A 13 -20.00 31.05 -0.25
CA VAL A 13 -19.72 29.80 0.47
C VAL A 13 -20.90 28.84 0.36
N ALA A 14 -22.13 29.32 0.53
CA ALA A 14 -23.33 28.51 0.37
C ALA A 14 -23.46 27.95 -1.06
N VAL A 15 -23.22 28.76 -2.09
CA VAL A 15 -23.24 28.31 -3.49
C VAL A 15 -22.17 27.25 -3.73
N ALA A 16 -20.92 27.51 -3.34
CA ALA A 16 -19.82 26.58 -3.54
C ALA A 16 -20.07 25.23 -2.85
N ALA A 17 -20.48 25.25 -1.58
CA ALA A 17 -20.80 24.04 -0.83
C ALA A 17 -21.91 23.22 -1.50
N ASN A 18 -22.93 23.87 -2.05
CA ASN A 18 -24.03 23.18 -2.72
C ASN A 18 -23.66 22.67 -4.12
N VAL A 19 -22.74 23.32 -4.84
CA VAL A 19 -22.18 22.77 -6.10
C VAL A 19 -21.43 21.47 -5.82
N TYR A 20 -20.59 21.46 -4.78
CA TYR A 20 -19.90 20.23 -4.35
C TYR A 20 -20.89 19.17 -3.87
N ALA A 21 -21.95 19.55 -3.16
CA ALA A 21 -22.99 18.61 -2.73
C ALA A 21 -23.73 18.00 -3.93
N VAL A 22 -24.10 18.79 -4.95
CA VAL A 22 -24.72 18.31 -6.20
C VAL A 22 -23.80 17.33 -6.92
N TRP A 23 -22.52 17.67 -7.03
CA TRP A 23 -21.52 16.79 -7.64
C TRP A 23 -21.36 15.48 -6.85
N ALA A 24 -21.21 15.55 -5.53
CA ALA A 24 -21.09 14.39 -4.67
C ALA A 24 -22.35 13.50 -4.72
N SER A 25 -23.54 14.10 -4.75
CA SER A 25 -24.81 13.40 -4.90
C SER A 25 -24.90 12.67 -6.24
N PHE A 26 -24.46 13.28 -7.34
CA PHE A 26 -24.40 12.63 -8.64
C PHE A 26 -23.54 11.37 -8.62
N PHE A 27 -22.33 11.44 -8.06
CA PHE A 27 -21.47 10.26 -7.89
C PHE A 27 -22.08 9.23 -6.92
N GLY A 28 -22.74 9.70 -5.87
CA GLY A 28 -23.45 8.86 -4.90
C GLY A 28 -24.62 8.05 -5.48
N LEU A 29 -25.13 8.41 -6.67
CA LEU A 29 -26.12 7.60 -7.40
C LEU A 29 -25.51 6.31 -7.98
N PHE A 30 -24.23 6.35 -8.36
CA PHE A 30 -23.51 5.22 -8.95
C PHE A 30 -22.77 4.41 -7.88
N TYR A 31 -22.21 5.07 -6.87
CA TYR A 31 -21.41 4.45 -5.81
C TYR A 31 -22.13 4.56 -4.46
N ARG A 32 -23.00 3.58 -4.19
CA ARG A 32 -24.00 3.67 -3.12
C ARG A 32 -23.49 3.07 -1.80
N LYS A 33 -22.71 3.85 -1.05
CA LYS A 33 -22.25 3.54 0.31
C LYS A 33 -22.65 4.64 1.29
N PHE A 34 -22.80 4.32 2.57
CA PHE A 34 -23.24 5.28 3.59
C PHE A 34 -22.31 5.28 4.81
N PHE A 35 -22.14 6.43 5.45
CA PHE A 35 -21.00 6.69 6.34
C PHE A 35 -20.92 5.79 7.58
N TRP A 36 -22.04 5.25 8.08
CA TRP A 36 -22.08 4.49 9.34
C TRP A 36 -22.30 2.99 9.15
N ASP A 37 -22.10 2.47 7.93
CA ASP A 37 -22.31 1.05 7.61
C ASP A 37 -21.42 0.09 8.44
N PHE A 38 -20.32 0.60 8.99
CA PHE A 38 -19.41 -0.11 9.90
C PHE A 38 -19.85 -0.15 11.37
N VAL A 39 -20.74 0.74 11.82
CA VAL A 39 -21.09 0.85 13.25
C VAL A 39 -22.06 -0.25 13.65
N GLY A 40 -21.60 -1.16 14.51
CA GLY A 40 -22.38 -2.32 14.95
C GLY A 40 -22.66 -3.33 13.84
N GLY A 41 -21.98 -3.20 12.69
CA GLY A 41 -22.03 -4.16 11.61
C GLY A 41 -21.36 -5.47 11.99
N THR A 42 -21.97 -6.60 11.62
CA THR A 42 -21.34 -7.91 11.77
C THR A 42 -20.74 -8.31 10.45
N VAL A 43 -19.43 -8.57 10.46
CA VAL A 43 -18.74 -9.18 9.32
C VAL A 43 -19.33 -10.58 9.14
N ARG A 44 -19.98 -10.84 7.99
CA ARG A 44 -20.57 -12.14 7.67
C ARG A 44 -20.15 -12.57 6.27
N ASP A 45 -19.91 -13.87 6.13
CA ASP A 45 -19.60 -14.53 4.87
C ASP A 45 -20.86 -15.23 4.32
N PRO A 46 -21.27 -15.02 3.05
CA PRO A 46 -20.77 -14.03 2.08
C PRO A 46 -21.33 -12.62 2.30
N GLY A 47 -20.62 -11.58 1.83
CA GLY A 47 -21.16 -10.22 1.67
C GLY A 47 -20.51 -9.06 2.45
N GLY A 48 -19.37 -9.28 3.12
CA GLY A 48 -18.60 -8.22 3.78
C GLY A 48 -19.19 -7.74 5.12
N ILE A 49 -18.92 -6.49 5.50
CA ILE A 49 -19.57 -5.87 6.67
C ILE A 49 -21.05 -5.74 6.36
N GLN A 50 -21.86 -6.60 6.96
CA GLN A 50 -23.30 -6.41 6.93
C GLN A 50 -23.65 -5.39 8.01
N PRO A 51 -24.25 -4.24 7.63
CA PRO A 51 -24.60 -3.24 8.60
C PRO A 51 -25.59 -3.83 9.60
N SER A 52 -25.53 -3.34 10.84
CA SER A 52 -26.44 -3.77 11.90
C SER A 52 -27.90 -3.80 11.41
N PRO A 53 -28.77 -4.71 11.89
CA PRO A 53 -30.20 -4.64 11.64
C PRO A 53 -30.79 -3.24 11.97
N ASN A 54 -30.19 -2.55 12.94
CA ASN A 54 -30.56 -1.18 13.32
C ASN A 54 -30.30 -0.14 12.21
N ALA A 55 -29.48 -0.46 11.21
CA ALA A 55 -29.16 0.38 10.07
C ALA A 55 -29.98 0.03 8.81
N ALA A 56 -30.91 -0.93 8.86
CA ALA A 56 -31.70 -1.40 7.71
C ALA A 56 -32.45 -0.28 6.99
N VAL A 57 -32.91 0.74 7.73
CA VAL A 57 -33.56 1.93 7.17
C VAL A 57 -32.58 2.70 6.28
N PHE A 58 -31.35 2.95 6.76
CA PHE A 58 -30.31 3.65 6.01
C PHE A 58 -29.86 2.88 4.77
N ILE A 59 -29.71 1.54 4.87
CA ILE A 59 -29.43 0.69 3.70
C ILE A 59 -30.51 0.86 2.62
N THR A 60 -31.78 0.85 3.03
CA THR A 60 -32.90 0.93 2.08
C THR A 60 -32.93 2.28 1.37
N ILE A 61 -32.78 3.37 2.13
CA ILE A 61 -32.90 4.73 1.59
C ILE A 61 -31.62 5.25 0.91
N ILE A 62 -30.43 4.71 1.22
CA ILE A 62 -29.15 5.18 0.66
C ILE A 62 -28.59 4.20 -0.39
N VAL A 63 -28.67 2.90 -0.11
CA VAL A 63 -28.03 1.86 -0.96
C VAL A 63 -29.00 1.33 -2.02
N LYS A 64 -30.23 0.98 -1.63
CA LYS A 64 -31.20 0.36 -2.56
C LYS A 64 -31.91 1.38 -3.44
N ALA A 65 -32.45 2.45 -2.87
CA ALA A 65 -33.34 3.41 -3.55
C ALA A 65 -32.76 4.83 -3.81
N PRO A 66 -31.42 4.99 -3.71
CA PRO A 66 -30.67 6.25 -3.47
C PRO A 66 -31.46 7.54 -3.13
N ILE A 67 -32.41 7.44 -2.20
CA ILE A 67 -33.35 8.53 -1.86
C ILE A 67 -32.57 9.71 -1.27
N VAL A 68 -31.60 9.45 -0.39
CA VAL A 68 -30.83 10.51 0.28
C VAL A 68 -29.97 11.29 -0.72
N GLN A 69 -29.36 10.60 -1.69
CA GLN A 69 -28.56 11.21 -2.75
C GLN A 69 -29.44 12.04 -3.69
N ILE A 70 -30.62 11.55 -4.06
CA ILE A 70 -31.60 12.28 -4.88
C ILE A 70 -32.09 13.53 -4.13
N LEU A 71 -32.43 13.40 -2.84
CA LEU A 71 -32.88 14.54 -2.03
C LEU A 71 -31.79 15.59 -1.88
N ALA A 72 -30.54 15.19 -1.61
CA ALA A 72 -29.40 16.08 -1.51
C ALA A 72 -29.09 16.78 -2.86
N LEU A 73 -29.27 16.07 -3.98
CA LEU A 73 -29.11 16.62 -5.32
C LEU A 73 -30.17 17.71 -5.59
N ILE A 74 -31.44 17.39 -5.37
CA ILE A 74 -32.57 18.31 -5.60
C ILE A 74 -32.45 19.53 -4.67
N LEU A 75 -32.16 19.30 -3.39
CA LEU A 75 -32.01 20.37 -2.41
C LEU A 75 -30.80 21.26 -2.70
N GLY A 76 -29.67 20.68 -3.11
CA GLY A 76 -28.49 21.44 -3.53
C GLY A 76 -28.77 22.34 -4.74
N LEU A 77 -29.44 21.81 -5.76
CA LEU A 77 -29.88 22.59 -6.93
C LEU A 77 -30.86 23.70 -6.53
N PHE A 78 -31.78 23.42 -5.60
CA PHE A 78 -32.73 24.40 -5.09
C PHE A 78 -32.05 25.53 -4.31
N ILE A 79 -31.07 25.22 -3.44
CA ILE A 79 -30.31 26.23 -2.69
C ILE A 79 -29.47 27.08 -3.65
N ILE A 80 -28.83 26.49 -4.66
CA ILE A 80 -28.12 27.25 -5.71
C ILE A 80 -29.09 28.20 -6.42
N ALA A 81 -30.28 27.73 -6.79
CA ALA A 81 -31.30 28.56 -7.42
C ALA A 81 -31.87 29.64 -6.49
N LEU A 82 -31.73 29.51 -5.16
CA LEU A 82 -32.17 30.51 -4.18
C LEU A 82 -31.08 31.52 -3.82
N GLU A 83 -29.80 31.15 -3.92
CA GLU A 83 -28.66 32.06 -3.74
C GLU A 83 -28.26 32.79 -5.03
N PHE A 84 -28.46 32.16 -6.17
CA PHE A 84 -28.27 32.74 -7.50
C PHE A 84 -29.59 32.71 -8.30
N PRO A 85 -30.57 33.54 -7.90
CA PRO A 85 -31.94 33.43 -8.40
C PRO A 85 -32.07 33.81 -9.87
N LEU A 86 -32.70 32.90 -10.61
CA LEU A 86 -33.31 33.21 -11.91
C LEU A 86 -34.31 34.38 -11.75
N PRO A 87 -34.49 35.23 -12.77
CA PRO A 87 -35.34 36.43 -12.69
C PRO A 87 -36.76 36.17 -12.16
N GLN A 88 -37.31 34.98 -12.42
CA GLN A 88 -38.63 34.55 -11.95
C GLN A 88 -38.69 34.29 -10.43
N LEU A 89 -37.60 33.82 -9.81
CA LEU A 89 -37.55 33.44 -8.39
C LEU A 89 -37.41 34.65 -7.44
N ARG A 90 -36.87 35.77 -7.93
CA ARG A 90 -36.68 37.01 -7.15
C ARG A 90 -37.99 37.63 -6.64
N LYS A 91 -39.13 37.28 -7.25
CA LYS A 91 -40.45 37.83 -6.93
C LYS A 91 -41.16 37.12 -5.77
N PHE A 92 -40.72 35.91 -5.40
CA PHE A 92 -41.37 35.12 -4.35
C PHE A 92 -40.84 35.47 -2.94
N ALA A 93 -41.73 35.46 -1.95
CA ALA A 93 -41.39 35.80 -0.56
C ALA A 93 -40.33 34.87 0.05
N ILE A 94 -40.30 33.62 -0.43
CA ILE A 94 -39.39 32.53 -0.06
C ILE A 94 -37.91 32.93 -0.27
N HIS A 95 -37.59 33.66 -1.34
CA HIS A 95 -36.22 34.12 -1.64
C HIS A 95 -35.68 35.13 -0.62
N ARG A 96 -36.56 35.84 0.11
CA ARG A 96 -36.15 36.88 1.07
C ARG A 96 -35.96 36.35 2.49
N SER A 97 -36.26 35.08 2.76
CA SER A 97 -36.18 34.51 4.10
C SER A 97 -34.76 34.01 4.42
N ILE A 98 -34.08 34.66 5.37
CA ILE A 98 -32.80 34.20 5.91
C ILE A 98 -32.97 32.90 6.73
N ILE A 99 -34.08 32.79 7.45
CA ILE A 99 -34.39 31.63 8.31
C ILE A 99 -34.51 30.38 7.44
N LEU A 100 -35.22 30.49 6.31
CA LEU A 100 -35.36 29.39 5.36
C LEU A 100 -34.00 28.92 4.83
N ARG A 101 -33.11 29.84 4.45
CA ARG A 101 -31.75 29.50 3.97
C ARG A 101 -30.98 28.69 5.00
N ILE A 102 -30.99 29.12 6.26
CA ILE A 102 -30.30 28.43 7.35
C ILE A 102 -30.87 27.01 7.52
N VAL A 103 -32.20 26.89 7.54
CA VAL A 103 -32.87 25.57 7.66
C VAL A 103 -32.51 24.65 6.50
N LEU A 104 -32.51 25.15 5.27
CA LEU A 104 -32.15 24.36 4.09
C LEU A 104 -30.67 23.95 4.09
N LEU A 105 -29.76 24.82 4.52
CA LEU A 105 -28.32 24.51 4.63
C LEU A 105 -28.04 23.45 5.72
N LEU A 106 -28.71 23.54 6.87
CA LEU A 106 -28.62 22.51 7.91
C LEU A 106 -29.16 21.16 7.41
N PHE A 107 -30.29 21.18 6.69
CA PHE A 107 -30.85 19.96 6.12
C PHE A 107 -29.97 19.36 5.02
N GLN A 108 -29.36 20.20 4.17
CA GLN A 108 -28.40 19.76 3.17
C GLN A 108 -27.16 19.12 3.82
N THR A 109 -26.66 19.73 4.90
CA THR A 109 -25.51 19.20 5.65
C THR A 109 -25.86 17.81 6.22
N PHE A 110 -27.03 17.67 6.82
CA PHE A 110 -27.55 16.39 7.32
C PHE A 110 -27.72 15.34 6.22
N LEU A 111 -28.18 15.69 5.02
CA LEU A 111 -28.26 14.71 3.93
C LEU A 111 -26.88 14.29 3.44
N THR A 112 -25.95 15.24 3.26
CA THR A 112 -24.60 14.96 2.75
C THR A 112 -23.72 14.15 3.70
N ILE A 113 -23.88 14.31 5.02
CA ILE A 113 -23.11 13.53 6.01
C ILE A 113 -23.51 12.05 6.02
N LEU A 114 -24.71 11.72 5.54
CA LEU A 114 -25.20 10.34 5.50
C LEU A 114 -24.53 9.51 4.38
N PHE A 115 -23.93 10.12 3.37
CA PHE A 115 -23.23 9.43 2.28
C PHE A 115 -21.87 10.09 1.99
N TYR A 116 -20.79 9.54 2.54
CA TYR A 116 -19.43 10.01 2.27
C TYR A 116 -18.61 8.96 1.51
N GLN A 117 -17.82 9.41 0.53
CA GLN A 117 -16.85 8.58 -0.19
C GLN A 117 -15.46 8.70 0.43
N PHE A 118 -14.84 7.53 0.59
CA PHE A 118 -13.64 7.16 1.36
C PHE A 118 -12.29 7.84 1.00
N ASP A 119 -12.26 9.04 0.41
CA ASP A 119 -11.01 9.63 -0.13
C ASP A 119 -10.35 10.69 0.78
N ASN A 120 -10.36 10.54 2.10
CA ASN A 120 -9.81 11.58 2.99
C ASN A 120 -8.29 11.76 2.85
N ALA A 121 -7.50 10.70 2.78
CA ALA A 121 -6.03 10.79 2.74
C ALA A 121 -5.47 11.29 1.39
N ILE A 122 -6.18 11.04 0.29
CA ILE A 122 -5.84 11.57 -1.04
C ILE A 122 -6.22 13.04 -1.13
N LYS A 123 -7.38 13.43 -0.57
CA LYS A 123 -7.88 14.81 -0.60
C LYS A 123 -7.07 15.77 0.28
N THR A 124 -6.47 15.30 1.38
CA THR A 124 -5.61 16.12 2.25
C THR A 124 -4.19 16.26 1.73
N GLY A 125 -3.81 15.53 0.66
CA GLY A 125 -2.47 15.56 0.08
C GLY A 125 -1.43 14.78 0.90
N ASP A 126 -1.85 13.94 1.84
CA ASP A 126 -0.93 13.17 2.69
C ASP A 126 -0.44 11.89 2.01
N VAL A 127 -1.24 11.32 1.10
CA VAL A 127 -0.84 10.24 0.18
C VAL A 127 -0.67 10.79 -1.23
N PHE A 128 0.54 10.68 -1.78
CA PHE A 128 0.79 10.98 -3.18
C PHE A 128 0.57 9.73 -4.02
N PHE A 129 -0.56 9.67 -4.72
CA PHE A 129 -0.80 8.66 -5.75
C PHE A 129 -0.22 9.14 -7.09
N PHE A 130 0.55 8.26 -7.74
CA PHE A 130 1.16 8.56 -9.02
C PHE A 130 0.55 7.70 -10.12
N PRO A 131 -0.08 8.32 -11.15
CA PRO A 131 -0.54 7.59 -12.33
C PRO A 131 0.63 6.79 -12.90
N SER A 132 0.42 5.49 -13.09
CA SER A 132 1.44 4.59 -13.62
C SER A 132 0.82 3.67 -14.66
N VAL A 133 1.62 3.27 -15.64
CA VAL A 133 1.23 2.38 -16.74
C VAL A 133 2.01 1.08 -16.60
N ILE A 134 1.35 -0.05 -16.79
CA ILE A 134 1.98 -1.37 -16.78
C ILE A 134 2.20 -1.82 -18.22
N THR A 135 3.43 -2.19 -18.55
CA THR A 135 3.77 -2.90 -19.79
C THR A 135 4.14 -4.34 -19.42
N LYS A 136 3.57 -5.31 -20.14
CA LYS A 136 3.86 -6.73 -19.93
C LYS A 136 4.96 -7.20 -20.89
N GLN A 137 5.87 -8.02 -20.39
CA GLN A 137 6.98 -8.60 -21.16
C GLN A 137 7.14 -10.07 -20.79
N GLU A 138 6.92 -10.96 -21.76
CA GLU A 138 7.02 -12.39 -21.55
C GLU A 138 8.45 -12.89 -21.82
N GLU A 139 9.05 -13.57 -20.84
CA GLU A 139 10.37 -14.20 -20.97
C GLU A 139 10.42 -15.56 -20.28
N SER A 140 10.64 -16.63 -21.06
CA SER A 140 10.63 -18.05 -20.64
C SER A 140 9.45 -18.39 -19.73
N ASN A 141 8.24 -18.23 -20.26
CA ASN A 141 6.96 -18.55 -19.59
C ASN A 141 6.63 -17.68 -18.37
N VAL A 142 7.33 -16.57 -18.16
CA VAL A 142 7.03 -15.60 -17.11
C VAL A 142 6.59 -14.28 -17.75
N GLU A 143 5.35 -13.87 -17.48
CA GLU A 143 4.82 -12.56 -17.88
C GLU A 143 5.24 -11.50 -16.87
N PHE A 144 6.41 -10.88 -17.07
CA PHE A 144 6.89 -9.79 -16.22
C PHE A 144 6.08 -8.50 -16.43
N GLU A 145 5.86 -7.76 -15.35
CA GLU A 145 5.21 -6.46 -15.36
C GLU A 145 6.25 -5.37 -15.17
N ILE A 146 6.35 -4.43 -16.11
CA ILE A 146 7.20 -3.24 -15.99
C ILE A 146 6.28 -2.03 -15.82
N ARG A 147 6.28 -1.46 -14.62
CA ARG A 147 5.47 -0.30 -14.27
C ARG A 147 6.26 0.99 -14.51
N LEU A 148 5.78 1.83 -15.40
CA LEU A 148 6.29 3.17 -15.65
C LEU A 148 5.60 4.18 -14.73
N CYS A 149 6.38 4.91 -13.93
CA CYS A 149 5.90 5.97 -13.05
C CYS A 149 6.79 7.23 -13.14
N PRO A 150 6.51 8.15 -14.10
CA PRO A 150 7.35 9.33 -14.35
C PRO A 150 7.44 10.29 -13.16
N ALA A 151 6.42 10.32 -12.31
CA ALA A 151 6.37 11.22 -11.17
C ALA A 151 7.45 10.93 -10.11
N LEU A 152 8.03 9.73 -10.10
CA LEU A 152 9.14 9.38 -9.20
C LEU A 152 10.43 10.14 -9.51
N GLN A 153 10.58 10.71 -10.71
CA GLN A 153 11.72 11.60 -11.02
C GLN A 153 11.71 12.89 -10.18
N LYS A 154 10.53 13.33 -9.74
CA LYS A 154 10.34 14.56 -8.96
C LYS A 154 10.47 14.37 -7.45
N LYS A 155 10.98 13.22 -6.99
CA LYS A 155 11.27 13.01 -5.57
C LYS A 155 12.45 13.90 -5.18
N THR A 156 12.18 15.18 -4.92
CA THR A 156 13.14 16.15 -4.41
C THR A 156 13.61 15.71 -3.04
N ASP A 157 14.92 15.68 -2.85
CA ASP A 157 15.55 15.71 -1.53
C ASP A 157 15.07 16.96 -0.78
N SER A 158 14.43 16.73 0.37
CA SER A 158 14.00 17.73 1.37
C SER A 158 12.92 18.76 0.95
N PRO A 159 12.03 19.17 1.88
CA PRO A 159 11.05 20.22 1.63
C PRO A 159 11.76 21.58 1.44
N PRO A 160 11.13 22.53 0.70
CA PRO A 160 11.69 23.86 0.52
C PRO A 160 11.76 24.57 1.88
N ASN A 161 12.97 24.93 2.31
CA ASN A 161 13.16 25.81 3.46
C ASN A 161 12.43 27.13 3.20
N GLY A 162 11.53 27.48 4.12
CA GLY A 162 10.94 28.82 4.21
C GLY A 162 12.00 29.90 4.41
N PRO A 163 11.64 31.18 4.24
CA PRO A 163 12.59 32.25 4.02
C PRO A 163 13.53 32.47 5.20
N ASN A 164 14.82 32.58 4.87
CA ASN A 164 15.92 32.99 5.73
C ASN A 164 15.55 34.20 6.61
N THR A 165 15.57 33.99 7.92
CA THR A 165 15.94 35.04 8.88
C THR A 165 17.16 34.56 9.62
N GLY A 166 18.31 35.18 9.32
CA GLY A 166 19.57 34.88 9.97
C GLY A 166 19.56 35.25 11.45
N ASN A 167 20.35 34.53 12.25
CA ASN A 167 21.40 35.14 13.06
C ASN A 167 22.28 34.10 13.76
N VAL A 168 23.58 34.27 13.52
CA VAL A 168 24.72 34.23 14.45
C VAL A 168 24.94 32.95 15.28
N ALA A 169 26.06 32.30 14.95
CA ALA A 169 26.72 31.27 15.73
C ALA A 169 27.04 31.73 17.17
N ASN A 170 26.85 30.83 18.13
CA ASN A 170 27.76 30.71 19.27
C ASN A 170 27.80 29.27 19.79
N SER A 171 29.01 28.91 20.18
CA SER A 171 29.55 27.62 20.56
C SER A 171 29.03 27.07 21.89
N ASN A 172 29.22 25.75 22.03
CA ASN A 172 29.19 24.91 23.25
C ASN A 172 27.82 24.36 23.64
N ASP A 173 27.57 23.10 23.28
CA ASP A 173 27.00 22.10 24.19
C ASP A 173 26.99 20.70 23.52
N ALA A 174 27.87 19.82 24.00
CA ALA A 174 28.00 18.43 23.56
C ALA A 174 26.85 17.51 24.01
N ASP A 175 25.73 18.08 24.48
CA ASP A 175 24.54 17.36 24.96
C ASP A 175 23.31 17.52 24.04
N GLN A 176 23.45 18.17 22.87
CA GLN A 176 22.36 18.32 21.90
C GLN A 176 22.34 17.27 20.77
N ASP A 177 23.34 16.39 20.69
CA ASP A 177 23.49 15.45 19.55
C ASP A 177 22.49 14.26 19.61
N HIS A 178 21.87 14.02 20.77
CA HIS A 178 20.83 13.01 20.93
C HIS A 178 19.40 13.51 20.65
N LYS A 179 19.15 14.83 20.61
CA LYS A 179 17.81 15.38 20.29
C LYS A 179 17.63 15.72 18.81
N ALA A 180 18.71 15.99 18.07
CA ALA A 180 18.64 16.27 16.62
C ALA A 180 18.37 15.02 15.76
N LYS A 181 18.61 13.80 16.27
CA LYS A 181 18.35 12.54 15.54
C LYS A 181 16.90 12.06 15.53
N ARG A 182 16.05 12.53 16.46
CA ARG A 182 14.60 12.19 16.46
C ARG A 182 13.82 12.81 15.28
N SER A 183 14.46 13.69 14.50
CA SER A 183 13.87 14.39 13.35
C SER A 183 13.93 13.60 12.01
N LYS A 184 14.61 12.45 11.94
CA LYS A 184 14.91 11.78 10.65
C LYS A 184 14.22 10.45 10.34
N ASP A 185 13.64 9.76 11.33
CA ASP A 185 12.94 8.50 11.08
C ASP A 185 11.47 8.79 10.71
N PRO A 186 11.04 8.59 9.45
CA PRO A 186 9.66 8.85 9.03
C PRO A 186 8.65 7.90 9.68
N PHE A 187 9.12 6.84 10.34
CA PHE A 187 8.29 5.83 11.00
C PHE A 187 8.25 5.99 12.52
N ALA A 188 8.93 6.99 13.08
CA ALA A 188 8.83 7.33 14.49
C ALA A 188 7.62 8.24 14.76
N GLN A 189 7.11 8.21 16.00
CA GLN A 189 6.07 9.12 16.44
C GLN A 189 6.57 10.59 16.49
N PRO A 190 5.71 11.59 16.24
CA PRO A 190 4.27 11.48 15.95
C PRO A 190 3.97 11.09 14.49
N TYR A 191 3.00 10.20 14.30
CA TYR A 191 2.57 9.79 12.97
C TYR A 191 1.71 10.86 12.28
N ILE A 192 1.78 10.92 10.95
CA ILE A 192 0.83 11.72 10.17
C ILE A 192 -0.55 11.08 10.33
N PRO A 193 -1.57 11.77 10.90
CA PRO A 193 -2.85 11.16 11.26
C PRO A 193 -3.55 10.46 10.08
N ASN A 194 -3.44 11.02 8.88
CA ASN A 194 -4.07 10.45 7.67
C ASN A 194 -3.30 9.29 7.05
N LEU A 195 -2.07 9.04 7.50
CA LEU A 195 -1.31 7.84 7.13
C LEU A 195 -1.43 6.75 8.19
N HIS A 196 -1.80 7.07 9.43
CA HIS A 196 -1.98 6.10 10.49
C HIS A 196 -3.28 5.31 10.27
N VAL A 197 -3.15 3.99 10.10
CA VAL A 197 -4.29 3.09 9.93
C VAL A 197 -4.68 2.47 11.26
N GLY A 198 -3.69 2.06 12.06
CA GLY A 198 -3.91 1.47 13.36
C GLY A 198 -2.63 0.89 13.97
N ASP A 199 -2.75 0.42 15.20
CA ASP A 199 -1.68 -0.24 15.93
C ASP A 199 -2.02 -1.71 16.14
N LEU A 200 -1.00 -2.58 16.12
CA LEU A 200 -1.13 -4.00 16.41
C LEU A 200 -0.17 -4.39 17.54
N ILE A 201 -0.57 -5.31 18.39
CA ILE A 201 0.26 -5.82 19.48
C ILE A 201 0.27 -7.35 19.38
N HIS A 202 1.45 -7.94 19.32
CA HIS A 202 1.62 -9.38 19.40
C HIS A 202 1.59 -9.85 20.86
N LYS A 203 1.24 -11.11 21.11
CA LYS A 203 1.19 -11.70 22.46
C LYS A 203 2.51 -11.65 23.24
N SER A 204 3.66 -11.53 22.55
CA SER A 204 4.97 -11.34 23.17
C SER A 204 5.19 -9.93 23.73
N GLY A 205 4.29 -8.99 23.44
CA GLY A 205 4.45 -7.56 23.74
C GLY A 205 5.07 -6.74 22.61
N GLU A 206 5.47 -7.35 21.49
CA GLU A 206 5.98 -6.60 20.34
C GLU A 206 4.87 -5.75 19.73
N GLU A 207 5.12 -4.45 19.58
CA GLU A 207 4.15 -3.49 19.08
C GLU A 207 4.48 -3.04 17.66
N TYR A 208 3.43 -2.88 16.86
CA TYR A 208 3.51 -2.46 15.48
C TYR A 208 2.58 -1.29 15.21
N VAL A 209 2.93 -0.51 14.20
CA VAL A 209 2.07 0.49 13.59
C VAL A 209 1.85 0.14 12.13
N VAL A 210 0.62 0.29 11.67
CA VAL A 210 0.24 0.17 10.26
C VAL A 210 0.11 1.58 9.68
N LEU A 211 0.96 1.91 8.71
CA LEU A 211 0.96 3.20 8.03
C LEU A 211 0.70 3.04 6.53
N LEU A 212 -0.12 3.91 5.94
CA LEU A 212 -0.22 4.04 4.48
C LEU A 212 1.11 4.54 3.92
N ASN A 213 1.52 3.98 2.77
CA ASN A 213 2.71 4.46 2.09
C ASN A 213 2.44 5.86 1.50
N LYS A 214 3.19 6.85 1.99
CA LYS A 214 3.12 8.24 1.53
C LYS A 214 3.36 8.40 0.02
N TYR A 215 4.18 7.55 -0.58
CA TYR A 215 4.54 7.58 -1.99
C TYR A 215 4.05 6.31 -2.71
N ALA A 216 2.78 5.98 -2.52
CA ALA A 216 2.15 4.79 -3.07
C ALA A 216 2.00 4.87 -4.60
N VAL A 217 2.74 4.04 -5.31
CA VAL A 217 2.54 3.81 -6.75
C VAL A 217 1.35 2.85 -6.99
N ILE A 218 1.19 1.86 -6.11
CA ILE A 218 0.05 0.94 -6.09
C ILE A 218 -0.95 1.44 -5.05
N PRO A 219 -2.24 1.61 -5.38
CA PRO A 219 -3.26 2.04 -4.42
C PRO A 219 -3.29 1.13 -3.19
N GLN A 220 -3.60 1.68 -2.02
CA GLN A 220 -3.70 0.92 -0.76
C GLN A 220 -2.39 0.20 -0.35
N HIS A 221 -1.24 0.58 -0.90
CA HIS A 221 0.05 0.13 -0.38
C HIS A 221 0.24 0.64 1.05
N PHE A 222 0.40 -0.26 2.01
CA PHE A 222 0.67 0.05 3.40
C PHE A 222 1.90 -0.68 3.95
N LEU A 223 2.36 -0.22 5.11
CA LEU A 223 3.57 -0.65 5.80
C LEU A 223 3.18 -1.15 7.19
N LEU A 224 3.67 -2.32 7.58
CA LEU A 224 3.70 -2.79 8.97
C LEU A 224 5.09 -2.50 9.53
N ILE A 225 5.16 -1.65 10.55
CA ILE A 225 6.43 -1.13 11.08
C ILE A 225 6.48 -1.47 12.57
N THR A 226 7.64 -1.92 13.06
CA THR A 226 7.87 -2.04 14.51
C THR A 226 7.74 -0.65 15.15
N LYS A 227 7.09 -0.51 16.32
CA LYS A 227 7.01 0.80 16.98
C LYS A 227 8.37 1.20 17.55
N GLU A 228 9.06 0.25 18.16
CA GLU A 228 10.45 0.42 18.56
C GLU A 228 11.37 0.26 17.35
N PHE A 229 12.43 1.06 17.31
CA PHE A 229 13.39 0.96 16.22
C PHE A 229 14.08 -0.40 16.22
N GLN A 230 13.76 -1.21 15.22
CA GLN A 230 14.53 -2.40 14.86
C GLN A 230 15.23 -2.16 13.52
N SER A 231 16.40 -2.77 13.32
CA SER A 231 17.12 -2.64 12.05
C SER A 231 16.43 -3.39 10.92
N GLN A 232 16.28 -2.78 9.75
CA GLN A 232 15.86 -3.42 8.49
C GLN A 232 16.83 -4.52 8.00
N SER A 233 18.01 -4.62 8.61
CA SER A 233 18.95 -5.74 8.37
C SER A 233 18.76 -6.91 9.35
N SER A 234 17.78 -6.84 10.25
CA SER A 234 17.41 -7.97 11.10
C SER A 234 16.47 -8.91 10.35
N PRO A 235 16.54 -10.24 10.62
CA PRO A 235 15.59 -11.18 10.06
C PRO A 235 14.17 -10.90 10.55
N LEU A 236 13.18 -11.43 9.82
CA LEU A 236 11.82 -11.53 10.33
C LEU A 236 11.82 -12.44 11.57
N MET A 237 11.27 -11.92 12.66
CA MET A 237 11.11 -12.61 13.92
C MET A 237 9.75 -13.33 13.93
N PRO A 238 9.53 -14.33 14.80
CA PRO A 238 8.26 -15.04 14.89
C PRO A 238 7.02 -14.12 14.98
N PRO A 239 7.03 -13.04 15.79
CA PRO A 239 5.92 -12.08 15.83
C PRO A 239 5.62 -11.43 14.47
N ASP A 240 6.66 -11.08 13.70
CA ASP A 240 6.50 -10.45 12.38
C ASP A 240 5.80 -11.41 11.42
N LEU A 241 6.25 -12.67 11.38
CA LEU A 241 5.69 -13.70 10.51
C LEU A 241 4.21 -13.93 10.81
N VAL A 242 3.83 -13.99 12.09
CA VAL A 242 2.44 -14.12 12.52
C VAL A 242 1.62 -12.91 12.09
N GLN A 243 2.11 -11.68 12.28
CA GLN A 243 1.36 -10.48 11.87
C GLN A 243 1.20 -10.41 10.36
N ILE A 244 2.24 -10.73 9.60
CA ILE A 244 2.18 -10.77 8.14
C ILE A 244 1.11 -11.76 7.68
N TYR A 245 1.18 -13.00 8.16
CA TYR A 245 0.24 -14.03 7.74
C TYR A 245 -1.20 -13.71 8.18
N SER A 246 -1.37 -13.17 9.39
CA SER A 246 -2.68 -12.75 9.90
C SER A 246 -3.32 -11.66 9.02
N LEU A 247 -2.54 -10.67 8.57
CA LEU A 247 -3.01 -9.62 7.66
C LEU A 247 -3.36 -10.19 6.27
N LEU A 248 -2.56 -11.12 5.74
CA LEU A 248 -2.83 -11.78 4.46
C LEU A 248 -4.14 -12.59 4.50
N ILE A 249 -4.38 -13.33 5.58
CA ILE A 249 -5.61 -14.12 5.76
C ILE A 249 -6.82 -13.21 6.01
N ALA A 250 -6.67 -12.15 6.81
CA ALA A 250 -7.72 -11.16 7.04
C ALA A 250 -8.16 -10.50 5.72
N ALA A 251 -7.22 -10.15 4.85
CA ALA A 251 -7.53 -9.60 3.54
C ALA A 251 -8.30 -10.59 2.65
N LYS A 252 -7.88 -11.86 2.59
CA LYS A 252 -8.60 -12.90 1.83
C LYS A 252 -10.05 -13.05 2.31
N GLY A 253 -10.31 -12.92 3.61
CA GLY A 253 -11.68 -12.92 4.17
C GLY A 253 -12.56 -11.75 3.69
N THR A 254 -11.97 -10.71 3.10
CA THR A 254 -12.68 -9.56 2.51
C THR A 254 -12.75 -9.58 0.98
N ALA A 255 -12.43 -10.72 0.36
CA ALA A 255 -12.27 -10.87 -1.10
C ALA A 255 -11.23 -9.91 -1.70
N GLN A 256 -10.22 -9.53 -0.92
CA GLN A 256 -9.03 -8.83 -1.38
C GLN A 256 -7.82 -9.77 -1.29
N ASN A 257 -6.93 -9.72 -2.26
CA ASN A 257 -5.65 -10.42 -2.18
C ASN A 257 -4.56 -9.41 -1.86
N LEU A 258 -3.80 -9.70 -0.81
CA LEU A 258 -2.60 -8.97 -0.47
C LEU A 258 -1.38 -9.81 -0.78
N PHE A 259 -0.30 -9.10 -1.08
CA PHE A 259 1.03 -9.65 -1.22
C PHE A 259 1.98 -8.84 -0.35
N ALA A 260 2.70 -9.53 0.52
CA ALA A 260 3.63 -8.92 1.45
C ALA A 260 5.07 -9.12 0.96
N PHE A 261 5.93 -8.14 1.24
CA PHE A 261 7.34 -8.24 0.92
C PHE A 261 8.23 -7.53 1.94
N TYR A 262 9.44 -8.06 2.11
CA TYR A 262 10.45 -7.54 3.02
C TYR A 262 11.81 -7.46 2.30
N ASN A 263 12.48 -6.32 2.48
CA ASN A 263 13.79 -6.05 1.91
C ASN A 263 14.82 -6.09 3.05
N CYS A 264 15.54 -7.20 3.23
CA CYS A 264 16.48 -7.37 4.33
C CYS A 264 17.93 -7.09 3.91
N GLY A 265 18.59 -6.16 4.57
CA GLY A 265 20.01 -5.86 4.34
C GLY A 265 20.28 -4.86 3.22
N ASN A 266 21.54 -4.40 3.13
CA ASN A 266 21.92 -3.25 2.30
C ASN A 266 21.74 -3.47 0.79
N TYR A 267 21.81 -4.71 0.31
CA TYR A 267 21.69 -5.02 -1.12
C TYR A 267 20.27 -5.43 -1.54
N SER A 268 19.29 -5.34 -0.63
CA SER A 268 17.92 -5.79 -0.88
C SER A 268 17.02 -4.76 -1.59
N GLY A 269 17.51 -3.53 -1.79
CA GLY A 269 16.70 -2.40 -2.28
C GLY A 269 15.88 -1.71 -1.18
N ALA A 270 16.23 -1.88 0.09
CA ALA A 270 15.60 -1.18 1.20
C ALA A 270 16.02 0.30 1.27
N SER A 271 15.05 1.21 1.42
CA SER A 271 15.32 2.65 1.49
C SER A 271 15.29 3.25 2.90
N GLN A 272 14.79 2.52 3.90
CA GLN A 272 14.65 2.98 5.29
C GLN A 272 15.30 1.98 6.25
N PRO A 273 16.06 2.45 7.26
CA PRO A 273 16.79 1.56 8.18
C PRO A 273 15.91 0.99 9.29
N HIS A 274 14.75 1.59 9.55
CA HIS A 274 13.77 1.08 10.52
C HIS A 274 12.96 -0.05 9.88
N LYS A 275 12.90 -1.19 10.56
CA LYS A 275 12.20 -2.40 10.18
C LYS A 275 10.75 -2.15 9.78
N HIS A 276 10.45 -2.46 8.52
CA HIS A 276 9.13 -2.33 7.94
C HIS A 276 8.90 -3.44 6.91
N ILE A 277 7.69 -3.98 6.94
CA ILE A 277 7.17 -4.95 5.97
C ILE A 277 6.13 -4.23 5.12
N GLN A 278 6.13 -4.49 3.82
CA GLN A 278 5.29 -3.77 2.87
C GLN A 278 4.20 -4.69 2.33
N PHE A 279 3.00 -4.14 2.12
CA PHE A 279 1.84 -4.87 1.62
C PHE A 279 1.25 -4.12 0.44
N ILE A 280 0.94 -4.84 -0.63
CA ILE A 280 0.25 -4.32 -1.81
C ILE A 280 -0.95 -5.20 -2.14
N PRO A 281 -2.05 -4.61 -2.63
CA PRO A 281 -3.11 -5.39 -3.25
C PRO A 281 -2.63 -5.97 -4.57
N VAL A 282 -3.09 -7.19 -4.86
CA VAL A 282 -2.79 -7.94 -6.08
C VAL A 282 -4.06 -8.56 -6.64
N GLU A 283 -4.02 -8.96 -7.91
CA GLU A 283 -5.10 -9.73 -8.55
C GLU A 283 -5.19 -11.15 -7.96
N ASP A 284 -6.26 -11.89 -8.30
CA ASP A 284 -6.58 -13.20 -7.70
C ASP A 284 -5.47 -14.26 -7.87
N ASP A 285 -4.79 -14.23 -9.00
CA ASP A 285 -3.71 -15.14 -9.30
C ASP A 285 -2.37 -14.70 -8.67
N GLY A 286 -2.28 -13.46 -8.18
CA GLY A 286 -1.11 -12.87 -7.55
C GLY A 286 -0.07 -12.37 -8.56
N PRO A 287 1.10 -11.88 -8.09
CA PRO A 287 2.19 -11.43 -8.97
C PRO A 287 2.73 -12.56 -9.86
N PRO A 288 3.43 -12.25 -10.97
CA PRO A 288 3.95 -13.24 -11.91
C PRO A 288 4.67 -14.44 -11.27
N ILE A 289 5.54 -14.20 -10.29
CA ILE A 289 6.30 -15.29 -9.65
C ILE A 289 5.43 -16.15 -8.72
N GLU A 290 4.37 -15.58 -8.14
CA GLU A 290 3.40 -16.36 -7.37
C GLU A 290 2.58 -17.28 -8.28
N ARG A 291 2.23 -16.82 -9.50
CA ARG A 291 1.53 -17.64 -10.50
C ARG A 291 2.36 -18.87 -10.89
N LEU A 292 3.66 -18.69 -11.11
CA LEU A 292 4.59 -19.81 -11.36
C LEU A 292 4.60 -20.80 -10.20
N ALA A 293 4.77 -20.30 -8.97
CA ALA A 293 4.84 -21.15 -7.79
C ALA A 293 3.56 -21.96 -7.57
N LYS A 294 2.37 -21.39 -7.84
CA LYS A 294 1.09 -22.09 -7.79
C LYS A 294 0.97 -23.21 -8.83
N ASN A 295 1.50 -22.99 -10.03
CA ASN A 295 1.41 -23.94 -11.14
C ASN A 295 2.41 -25.09 -11.03
N MET A 296 3.42 -25.01 -10.16
CA MET A 296 4.37 -26.10 -9.96
C MET A 296 3.73 -27.31 -9.29
N ASN A 297 3.92 -28.49 -9.90
CA ASN A 297 3.60 -29.77 -9.28
C ASN A 297 4.77 -30.22 -8.39
N LEU A 298 4.51 -30.39 -7.10
CA LEU A 298 5.54 -30.71 -6.11
C LEU A 298 5.46 -32.19 -5.74
N GLU A 299 6.55 -32.93 -5.96
CA GLU A 299 6.65 -34.33 -5.51
C GLU A 299 6.61 -34.45 -3.97
N THR A 300 7.17 -33.45 -3.27
CA THR A 300 7.20 -33.38 -1.81
C THR A 300 6.71 -32.02 -1.32
N PRO A 301 5.41 -31.84 -1.04
CA PRO A 301 4.82 -30.54 -0.74
C PRO A 301 5.31 -29.91 0.58
N ASP A 302 5.85 -30.70 1.51
CA ASP A 302 6.35 -30.24 2.81
C ASP A 302 7.85 -29.86 2.80
N LYS A 303 8.44 -29.63 1.62
CA LYS A 303 9.85 -29.26 1.47
C LYS A 303 10.02 -27.96 0.69
N PRO A 304 11.10 -27.21 0.93
CA PRO A 304 11.52 -26.13 0.05
C PRO A 304 11.77 -26.64 -1.37
N PHE A 305 11.47 -25.81 -2.35
CA PHE A 305 11.77 -26.03 -3.76
C PHE A 305 12.30 -24.75 -4.41
N SER A 306 12.79 -24.86 -5.64
CA SER A 306 13.22 -23.72 -6.45
C SER A 306 12.46 -23.72 -7.77
N ILE A 307 12.07 -22.52 -8.23
CA ILE A 307 11.50 -22.32 -9.56
C ILE A 307 12.66 -22.25 -10.55
N THR A 308 12.86 -23.33 -11.31
CA THR A 308 13.98 -23.50 -12.26
C THR A 308 13.89 -22.58 -13.47
N ASP A 309 12.68 -22.13 -13.80
CA ASP A 309 12.45 -21.17 -14.89
C ASP A 309 13.07 -19.80 -14.58
N LEU A 310 13.51 -19.50 -13.36
CA LEU A 310 14.09 -18.20 -13.00
C LEU A 310 15.61 -18.17 -13.14
N PRO A 311 16.21 -17.07 -13.64
CA PRO A 311 17.64 -16.97 -13.91
C PRO A 311 18.50 -16.71 -12.66
N TYR A 312 17.92 -16.79 -11.48
CA TYR A 312 18.53 -16.50 -10.19
C TYR A 312 18.10 -17.51 -9.13
N VAL A 313 18.94 -17.66 -8.10
CA VAL A 313 18.62 -18.53 -6.97
C VAL A 313 17.36 -18.04 -6.26
N ASN A 314 16.43 -18.95 -6.02
CA ASN A 314 15.20 -18.70 -5.28
C ASN A 314 14.84 -19.93 -4.44
N TYR A 315 14.35 -19.70 -3.22
CA TYR A 315 13.91 -20.75 -2.31
C TYR A 315 12.47 -20.48 -1.92
N VAL A 316 11.59 -21.41 -2.28
CA VAL A 316 10.15 -21.28 -2.11
C VAL A 316 9.66 -22.39 -1.19
N PHE A 317 8.69 -22.07 -0.34
CA PHE A 317 7.97 -23.07 0.45
C PHE A 317 6.47 -22.85 0.26
N ARG A 318 5.73 -23.91 -0.07
CA ARG A 318 4.27 -23.90 -0.13
C ARG A 318 3.71 -24.13 1.26
N PHE A 319 2.96 -23.17 1.78
CA PHE A 319 2.38 -23.28 3.12
C PHE A 319 1.43 -24.47 3.21
N PRO A 320 1.45 -25.20 4.34
CA PRO A 320 0.54 -26.31 4.54
C PRO A 320 -0.90 -25.80 4.66
N THR A 321 -1.86 -26.55 4.11
CA THR A 321 -3.26 -26.10 4.01
C THR A 321 -3.89 -25.81 5.39
N GLN A 322 -3.49 -26.56 6.41
CA GLN A 322 -3.95 -26.37 7.79
C GLN A 322 -3.48 -25.05 8.43
N LEU A 323 -2.50 -24.35 7.86
CA LEU A 323 -1.98 -23.10 8.42
C LEU A 323 -3.07 -22.03 8.52
N LYS A 324 -3.98 -21.97 7.54
CA LYS A 324 -5.07 -20.98 7.49
C LYS A 324 -6.04 -21.07 8.67
N SER A 325 -6.22 -22.28 9.21
CA SER A 325 -7.15 -22.57 10.30
C SER A 325 -6.44 -22.91 11.62
N SER A 326 -5.14 -22.63 11.71
CA SER A 326 -4.33 -22.98 12.88
C SER A 326 -4.42 -21.94 13.99
N THR A 327 -4.17 -22.35 15.24
CA THR A 327 -4.10 -21.42 16.37
C THR A 327 -2.90 -20.49 16.22
N PRO A 328 -2.90 -19.29 16.83
CA PRO A 328 -1.77 -18.36 16.77
C PRO A 328 -0.43 -18.99 17.18
N GLU A 329 -0.42 -19.86 18.19
CA GLU A 329 0.78 -20.57 18.65
C GLU A 329 1.30 -21.55 17.59
N LYS A 330 0.39 -22.31 16.98
CA LYS A 330 0.78 -23.30 15.97
C LYS A 330 1.21 -22.63 14.67
N MET A 331 0.54 -21.53 14.31
CA MET A 331 0.90 -20.67 13.19
C MET A 331 2.33 -20.15 13.35
N GLU A 332 2.66 -19.61 14.53
CA GLU A 332 4.01 -19.12 14.85
C GLU A 332 5.07 -20.21 14.71
N GLU A 333 4.82 -21.39 15.27
CA GLU A 333 5.74 -22.55 15.17
C GLU A 333 5.99 -22.94 13.70
N ILE A 334 4.93 -23.08 12.90
CA ILE A 334 5.01 -23.48 11.50
C ILE A 334 5.76 -22.43 10.68
N LEU A 335 5.35 -21.16 10.78
CA LEU A 335 5.95 -20.06 10.03
C LEU A 335 7.42 -19.87 10.38
N SER A 336 7.76 -19.93 11.67
CA SER A 336 9.15 -19.78 12.13
C SER A 336 10.03 -20.91 11.61
N LYS A 337 9.55 -22.16 11.66
CA LYS A 337 10.27 -23.31 11.13
C LYS A 337 10.52 -23.18 9.62
N ILE A 338 9.49 -22.81 8.85
CA ILE A 338 9.60 -22.63 7.40
C ILE A 338 10.58 -21.50 7.08
N TYR A 339 10.45 -20.35 7.75
CA TYR A 339 11.32 -19.21 7.52
C TYR A 339 12.78 -19.51 7.85
N LEU A 340 13.07 -20.17 8.97
CA LEU A 340 14.42 -20.57 9.34
C LEU A 340 15.03 -21.55 8.33
N LEU A 341 14.24 -22.49 7.81
CA LEU A 341 14.69 -23.43 6.80
C LEU A 341 15.10 -22.72 5.50
N LEU A 342 14.26 -21.80 5.02
CA LEU A 342 14.58 -21.00 3.83
C LEU A 342 15.76 -20.05 4.07
N LEU A 343 15.87 -19.49 5.28
CA LEU A 343 16.94 -18.59 5.65
C LEU A 343 18.29 -19.33 5.70
N ASP A 344 18.33 -20.56 6.22
CA ASP A 344 19.52 -21.40 6.23
C ASP A 344 20.01 -21.69 4.81
N LEU A 345 19.10 -22.06 3.91
CA LEU A 345 19.41 -22.22 2.48
C LEU A 345 19.99 -20.94 1.87
N CYS A 346 19.32 -19.80 2.09
CA CYS A 346 19.76 -18.49 1.61
C CYS A 346 21.16 -18.11 2.12
N ILE A 347 21.44 -18.35 3.41
CA ILE A 347 22.75 -18.07 4.02
C ILE A 347 23.81 -19.02 3.46
N SER A 348 23.47 -20.29 3.28
CA SER A 348 24.36 -21.29 2.67
C SER A 348 24.78 -20.86 1.27
N THR A 349 23.85 -20.45 0.40
CA THR A 349 24.17 -19.92 -0.94
C THR A 349 25.13 -18.74 -0.87
N ILE A 350 24.83 -17.78 0.00
CA ILE A 350 25.63 -16.56 0.15
C ILE A 350 27.05 -16.90 0.63
N ARG A 351 27.16 -17.83 1.58
CA ARG A 351 28.45 -18.26 2.14
C ARG A 351 29.34 -18.98 1.12
N HIS A 352 28.73 -19.68 0.17
CA HIS A 352 29.43 -20.43 -0.86
C HIS A 352 29.72 -19.64 -2.15
N ASP A 353 29.19 -18.42 -2.28
CA ASP A 353 29.51 -17.53 -3.40
C ASP A 353 30.81 -16.75 -3.12
N PRO A 354 31.92 -17.04 -3.83
CA PRO A 354 33.21 -16.39 -3.58
C PRO A 354 33.22 -14.90 -3.98
N THR A 355 32.21 -14.45 -4.71
CA THR A 355 32.10 -13.09 -5.24
C THR A 355 31.15 -12.22 -4.40
N TYR A 356 30.51 -12.79 -3.39
CA TYR A 356 29.58 -12.07 -2.53
C TYR A 356 30.31 -11.01 -1.69
N PRO A 357 29.79 -9.76 -1.60
CA PRO A 357 30.43 -8.70 -0.82
C PRO A 357 30.53 -9.02 0.67
N THR A 358 31.65 -8.67 1.31
CA THR A 358 31.81 -8.80 2.77
C THR A 358 30.74 -8.01 3.51
N GLY A 359 30.07 -8.65 4.47
CA GLY A 359 29.07 -8.00 5.32
C GLY A 359 27.93 -8.91 5.73
N LYS A 360 26.83 -8.30 6.17
CA LYS A 360 25.60 -9.04 6.49
C LYS A 360 24.94 -9.56 5.20
N PRO A 361 24.36 -10.77 5.22
CA PRO A 361 23.60 -11.27 4.09
C PRO A 361 22.42 -10.34 3.78
N SER A 362 22.15 -10.15 2.50
CA SER A 362 20.99 -9.41 2.02
C SER A 362 20.09 -10.36 1.24
N TYR A 363 18.79 -10.21 1.42
CA TYR A 363 17.80 -11.05 0.74
C TYR A 363 16.45 -10.34 0.66
N ASN A 364 15.63 -10.77 -0.27
CA ASN A 364 14.21 -10.42 -0.30
C ASN A 364 13.38 -11.56 0.22
N VAL A 365 12.28 -11.20 0.90
CA VAL A 365 11.22 -12.13 1.27
C VAL A 365 9.96 -11.71 0.55
N LEU A 366 9.28 -12.65 -0.09
CA LEU A 366 7.96 -12.46 -0.68
C LEU A 366 6.99 -13.42 0.02
N ILE A 367 5.82 -12.94 0.40
CA ILE A 367 4.87 -13.75 1.17
C ILE A 367 3.46 -13.53 0.61
N SER A 368 2.87 -14.61 0.12
CA SER A 368 1.44 -14.71 -0.18
C SER A 368 0.75 -15.53 0.92
N SER A 369 -0.56 -15.73 0.81
CA SER A 369 -1.26 -16.66 1.72
C SER A 369 -0.90 -18.14 1.51
N GLU A 370 -0.21 -18.46 0.40
CA GLU A 370 0.05 -19.82 -0.08
C GLU A 370 1.55 -20.15 -0.15
N HIS A 371 2.41 -19.16 -0.37
CA HIS A 371 3.84 -19.37 -0.49
C HIS A 371 4.64 -18.30 0.25
N ILE A 372 5.85 -18.69 0.66
CA ILE A 372 6.92 -17.78 1.05
C ILE A 372 8.13 -18.04 0.17
N HIS A 373 8.74 -16.95 -0.32
CA HIS A 373 9.91 -16.98 -1.19
C HIS A 373 11.04 -16.22 -0.52
N LEU A 374 12.24 -16.80 -0.49
CA LEU A 374 13.48 -16.13 -0.11
C LEU A 374 14.43 -16.07 -1.31
N ILE A 375 14.94 -14.88 -1.59
CA ILE A 375 15.84 -14.62 -2.71
C ILE A 375 17.12 -13.96 -2.20
N PRO A 376 18.29 -14.62 -2.25
CA PRO A 376 19.56 -14.02 -1.86
C PRO A 376 19.95 -12.90 -2.83
N ARG A 377 20.39 -11.76 -2.29
CA ARG A 377 20.64 -10.51 -3.03
C ARG A 377 22.11 -10.09 -2.92
N ARG A 378 22.71 -9.69 -4.05
CA ARG A 378 24.11 -9.26 -4.10
C ARG A 378 24.28 -7.75 -4.33
N LYS A 379 23.37 -7.13 -5.07
CA LYS A 379 23.35 -5.69 -5.36
C LYS A 379 21.91 -5.19 -5.31
N ASP A 380 21.71 -3.92 -5.00
CA ASP A 380 20.40 -3.26 -5.01
C ASP A 380 20.08 -2.56 -6.35
N THR A 381 21.07 -2.41 -7.21
CA THR A 381 20.99 -1.63 -8.45
C THR A 381 21.65 -2.33 -9.64
N HIS A 382 21.01 -2.22 -10.81
CA HIS A 382 21.53 -2.66 -12.11
C HIS A 382 21.82 -1.43 -12.98
N THR A 383 22.95 -1.43 -13.68
CA THR A 383 23.27 -0.37 -14.64
C THR A 383 22.74 -0.75 -16.02
N LEU A 384 21.75 0.00 -16.51
CA LEU A 384 21.17 -0.22 -17.84
C LEU A 384 22.21 0.03 -18.92
N ARG A 385 22.39 -0.92 -19.84
CA ARG A 385 23.45 -0.84 -20.86
C ARG A 385 23.30 0.33 -21.82
N GLU A 386 22.06 0.62 -22.22
CA GLU A 386 21.79 1.65 -23.24
C GLU A 386 21.88 3.07 -22.69
N THR A 387 21.38 3.30 -21.47
CA THR A 387 21.33 4.64 -20.86
C THR A 387 22.46 4.91 -19.87
N GLY A 388 23.09 3.87 -19.31
CA GLY A 388 24.03 3.98 -18.19
C GLY A 388 23.37 4.31 -16.85
N GLU A 389 22.04 4.40 -16.79
CA GLU A 389 21.30 4.76 -15.58
C GLU A 389 21.22 3.58 -14.60
N LEU A 390 21.11 3.91 -13.30
CA LEU A 390 20.98 2.92 -12.23
C LEU A 390 19.51 2.61 -11.96
N LEU A 391 19.10 1.41 -12.34
CA LEU A 391 17.79 0.85 -12.02
C LEU A 391 17.82 0.19 -10.64
N SER A 392 17.02 0.70 -9.70
CA SER A 392 16.89 0.13 -8.36
C SER A 392 15.92 -1.05 -8.34
N ILE A 393 16.36 -2.18 -7.80
CA ILE A 393 15.60 -3.43 -7.71
C ILE A 393 15.38 -3.80 -6.24
N ASN A 394 14.13 -3.85 -5.82
CA ASN A 394 13.70 -4.36 -4.52
C ASN A 394 12.96 -5.71 -4.68
N ALA A 395 12.35 -6.19 -3.60
CA ALA A 395 11.58 -7.43 -3.59
C ALA A 395 10.50 -7.51 -4.69
N LEU A 396 9.83 -6.42 -5.06
CA LEU A 396 8.81 -6.45 -6.12
C LEU A 396 9.40 -6.79 -7.49
N GLY A 397 10.65 -6.41 -7.78
CA GLY A 397 11.34 -6.87 -8.98
C GLY A 397 11.40 -8.39 -9.07
N TYR A 398 11.61 -9.07 -7.92
CA TYR A 398 11.60 -10.53 -7.79
C TYR A 398 10.22 -11.13 -7.67
N ALA A 399 9.18 -10.33 -7.44
CA ALA A 399 7.79 -10.74 -7.62
C ALA A 399 7.39 -10.71 -9.11
N GLY A 400 8.28 -10.22 -9.99
CA GLY A 400 8.05 -10.03 -11.41
C GLY A 400 7.47 -8.66 -11.76
N MET A 401 7.53 -7.70 -10.82
CA MET A 401 6.93 -6.38 -10.92
C MET A 401 8.01 -5.28 -10.83
N LEU A 402 8.58 -4.90 -11.96
CA LEU A 402 9.61 -3.88 -12.06
C LEU A 402 9.01 -2.47 -12.04
N LEU A 403 9.79 -1.50 -11.58
CA LEU A 403 9.41 -0.10 -11.51
C LEU A 403 10.47 0.75 -12.22
N VAL A 404 10.06 1.44 -13.26
CA VAL A 404 10.89 2.38 -14.03
C VAL A 404 10.31 3.79 -13.95
N ARG A 405 11.18 4.79 -14.07
CA ARG A 405 10.87 6.21 -13.86
C ARG A 405 10.77 7.00 -15.15
N SER A 406 11.11 6.42 -16.29
CA SER A 406 11.01 7.08 -17.60
C SER A 406 10.76 6.07 -18.71
N ASP A 407 10.24 6.56 -19.83
CA ASP A 407 10.15 5.78 -21.07
C ASP A 407 11.53 5.31 -21.56
N THR A 408 12.60 6.08 -21.29
CA THR A 408 13.97 5.67 -21.63
C THR A 408 14.43 4.45 -20.84
N GLU A 409 14.16 4.43 -19.53
CA GLU A 409 14.44 3.26 -18.67
C GLU A 409 13.58 2.07 -19.11
N LEU A 410 12.30 2.30 -19.44
CA LEU A 410 11.38 1.26 -19.91
C LEU A 410 11.91 0.55 -21.17
N GLU A 411 12.27 1.31 -22.20
CA GLU A 411 12.77 0.72 -23.44
C GLU A 411 14.13 0.05 -23.25
N ALA A 412 15.02 0.60 -22.42
CA ALA A 412 16.30 -0.03 -22.09
C ALA A 412 16.14 -1.36 -21.34
N VAL A 413 15.20 -1.45 -20.39
CA VAL A 413 14.87 -2.71 -19.69
C VAL A 413 14.33 -3.73 -20.68
N LYS A 414 13.44 -3.32 -21.59
CA LYS A 414 12.88 -4.20 -22.61
C LYS A 414 13.96 -4.75 -23.55
N ALA A 415 14.89 -3.90 -23.98
CA ALA A 415 15.98 -4.28 -24.88
C ALA A 415 16.98 -5.24 -24.20
N GLU A 416 17.33 -5.01 -22.93
CA GLU A 416 18.28 -5.88 -22.21
C GLU A 416 17.65 -7.23 -21.81
N GLY A 417 16.38 -7.19 -21.41
CA GLY A 417 15.59 -8.31 -20.90
C GLY A 417 15.55 -8.37 -19.37
N VAL A 418 14.35 -8.52 -18.82
CA VAL A 418 14.08 -8.49 -17.37
C VAL A 418 14.86 -9.57 -16.64
N ARG A 419 14.96 -10.77 -17.22
CA ARG A 419 15.71 -11.89 -16.63
C ARG A 419 17.17 -11.55 -16.39
N LYS A 420 17.83 -10.89 -17.35
CA LYS A 420 19.24 -10.48 -17.23
C LYS A 420 19.42 -9.39 -16.18
N VAL A 421 18.50 -8.43 -16.15
CA VAL A 421 18.47 -7.37 -15.14
C VAL A 421 18.37 -7.98 -13.74
N LEU A 422 17.43 -8.90 -13.50
CA LEU A 422 17.29 -9.55 -12.19
C LEU A 422 18.47 -10.45 -11.85
N GLN A 423 19.04 -11.18 -12.82
CA GLN A 423 20.21 -12.01 -12.59
C GLN A 423 21.44 -11.19 -12.15
N SER A 424 21.65 -9.99 -12.70
CA SER A 424 22.84 -9.17 -12.42
C SER A 424 22.94 -8.66 -10.97
N VAL A 425 21.79 -8.56 -10.30
CA VAL A 425 21.64 -8.09 -8.90
C VAL A 425 21.44 -9.23 -7.90
N SER A 426 21.48 -10.48 -8.38
CA SER A 426 21.26 -11.71 -7.61
C SER A 426 22.49 -12.60 -7.58
N LEU A 427 22.39 -13.72 -6.87
CA LEU A 427 23.31 -14.84 -7.04
C LEU A 427 22.83 -15.71 -8.21
N SER A 428 23.78 -16.13 -9.05
CA SER A 428 23.50 -17.05 -10.14
C SER A 428 23.33 -18.47 -9.62
N VAL A 429 22.50 -19.24 -10.31
CA VAL A 429 22.35 -20.67 -10.07
C VAL A 429 23.70 -21.34 -10.37
N HIS A 430 24.44 -21.72 -9.33
CA HIS A 430 25.54 -22.67 -9.44
C HIS A 430 24.97 -24.05 -9.12
N ASP A 431 25.57 -25.14 -9.62
CA ASP A 431 25.09 -26.54 -9.59
C ASP A 431 24.74 -27.15 -8.22
N LEU A 432 24.72 -26.35 -7.14
CA LEU A 432 24.15 -26.68 -5.84
C LEU A 432 22.62 -26.60 -5.89
N HIS A 433 22.00 -27.39 -6.77
CA HIS A 433 20.56 -27.62 -6.71
C HIS A 433 20.25 -28.41 -5.44
N ILE A 434 19.29 -27.92 -4.65
CA ILE A 434 18.66 -28.71 -3.59
C ILE A 434 18.02 -29.92 -4.27
N VAL A 435 18.39 -31.12 -3.81
CA VAL A 435 17.81 -32.39 -4.26
C VAL A 435 16.32 -32.39 -3.90
N GLY A 436 15.52 -31.98 -4.89
CA GLY A 436 14.08 -31.76 -4.82
C GLY A 436 13.61 -31.12 -6.13
N THR A 437 14.09 -31.65 -7.25
CA THR A 437 13.76 -31.21 -8.60
C THR A 437 12.30 -31.53 -8.89
N SER A 438 11.55 -30.54 -9.37
CA SER A 438 10.28 -30.74 -10.07
C SER A 438 10.53 -31.64 -11.27
N GLY A 439 9.84 -32.78 -11.35
CA GLY A 439 9.81 -33.58 -12.57
C GLY A 439 9.27 -32.74 -13.72
N GLU A 440 10.05 -32.63 -14.80
CA GLU A 440 9.55 -32.19 -16.10
C GLU A 440 8.48 -33.20 -16.52
N GLY A 441 7.23 -32.75 -16.65
CA GLY A 441 6.18 -33.57 -17.23
C GLY A 441 6.46 -33.74 -18.73
N GLU A 442 6.68 -34.99 -19.15
CA GLU A 442 6.60 -35.42 -20.55
C GLU A 442 5.21 -35.16 -21.17
#